data_AF-A0A6L5XPY4-F1
#
_entry.id   AF-A0A6L5XPY4-F1
#
_cell.length_a   1.000
_cell.length_b   1.000
_cell.length_c   1.000
_cell.angle_alpha   90.00
_cell.angle_beta   90.00
_cell.angle_gamma   90.00
#
_symmetry.space_group_name_H-M   'P 1'
#
loop_
_entity.id
_entity.type
_entity.pdbx_description
1 polymer ?
#
loop_
_entity_poly.entity_id
_entity_poly.type
_entity_poly.pdbx_seq_one_letter_code
_entity_poly.pdbx_strand_id
1 'polypeptide(L)'
;MRPLGIPSIEDKLLQEVVRMILEAIYEGQFSDCSHGFRPQRSCHTAMEQISKSFCGAKWYIEGVMKGCFDNINHDVMMKMCEKRIAEC
;
A
#
# COMPACT_ATOMS: atom_id res chain seq x y z
N MET A 1 -15.97 -4.72 -13.99
CA MET A 1 -16.11 -5.94 -13.20
C MET A 1 -14.69 -6.37 -12.83
N ARG A 2 -14.32 -6.43 -11.54
CA ARG A 2 -12.97 -6.86 -11.12
C ARG A 2 -13.01 -8.38 -10.94
N PRO A 3 -12.44 -9.19 -11.85
CA PRO A 3 -12.40 -10.63 -11.65
C PRO A 3 -11.52 -10.92 -10.43
N LEU A 4 -12.09 -11.54 -9.40
CA LEU A 4 -11.29 -12.09 -8.31
C LEU A 4 -10.66 -13.37 -8.85
N GLY A 5 -9.40 -13.28 -9.30
CA GLY A 5 -8.60 -14.47 -9.55
C GLY A 5 -8.39 -15.16 -8.21
N ILE A 6 -8.97 -16.35 -8.02
CA ILE A 6 -8.73 -17.15 -6.82
C ILE A 6 -7.47 -17.98 -7.09
N PRO A 7 -6.31 -17.61 -6.51
CA PRO A 7 -5.09 -18.39 -6.68
C PRO A 7 -5.20 -19.74 -5.97
N SER A 8 -4.37 -20.69 -6.39
CA SER A 8 -4.22 -21.97 -5.69
C SER A 8 -3.72 -21.76 -4.25
N ILE A 9 -3.83 -22.78 -3.39
CA ILE A 9 -3.34 -22.68 -2.01
C ILE A 9 -1.82 -22.45 -1.99
N GLU A 10 -1.09 -23.12 -2.89
CA GLU A 10 0.36 -22.97 -3.02
C GLU A 10 0.75 -21.55 -3.42
N ASP A 11 0.02 -20.97 -4.38
CA ASP A 11 0.22 -19.58 -4.81
C ASP A 11 -0.05 -18.59 -3.68
N LYS A 12 -1.09 -18.82 -2.86
CA LYS A 12 -1.37 -17.98 -1.68
C LYS A 12 -0.23 -18.04 -0.68
N LEU A 13 0.28 -19.24 -0.40
CA LEU A 13 1.42 -19.40 0.49
C LEU A 13 2.64 -18.62 -0.02
N LEU A 14 2.96 -18.76 -1.31
CA LEU A 14 4.07 -18.03 -1.92
C LEU A 14 3.85 -16.51 -1.85
N GLN A 15 2.64 -16.03 -2.16
CA GLN A 15 2.28 -14.61 -2.07
C GLN A 15 2.43 -14.07 -0.64
N GLU A 16 2.02 -14.83 0.37
CA GLU A 16 2.17 -14.44 1.78
C GLU A 16 3.64 -14.37 2.20
N VAL A 17 4.48 -15.30 1.76
CA VAL A 17 5.93 -15.25 2.02
C VAL A 17 6.56 -14.02 1.37
N VAL A 18 6.24 -13.75 0.10
CA VAL A 18 6.71 -12.57 -0.61
C VAL A 18 6.23 -11.28 0.09
N ARG A 19 4.97 -11.23 0.53
CA ARG A 19 4.41 -10.10 1.30
C ARG A 19 5.22 -9.83 2.56
N MET A 20 5.52 -10.84 3.37
CA MET A 20 6.30 -10.67 4.61
C MET A 20 7.70 -10.09 4.34
N ILE A 21 8.38 -10.57 3.29
CA ILE A 21 9.70 -10.05 2.91
C ILE A 21 9.61 -8.59 2.46
N LEU A 22 8.65 -8.27 1.60
CA LEU A 22 8.45 -6.90 1.12
C LEU A 22 8.04 -5.95 2.24
N GLU A 23 7.21 -6.39 3.19
CA GLU A 23 6.85 -5.59 4.37
C GLU A 23 8.11 -5.22 5.17
N ALA A 24 9.01 -6.17 5.42
CA ALA A 24 10.25 -5.89 6.14
C ALA A 24 11.14 -4.86 5.43
N ILE A 25 11.16 -4.87 4.09
CA ILE A 25 11.97 -3.96 3.26
C ILE A 25 11.36 -2.55 3.16
N TYR A 26 10.04 -2.47 3.01
CA TYR A 26 9.35 -1.23 2.65
C TYR A 26 8.72 -0.49 3.83
N GLU A 27 8.43 -1.16 4.95
CA GLU A 27 7.67 -0.54 6.05
C GLU A 27 8.34 0.72 6.60
N GLY A 28 9.66 0.73 6.71
CA GLY A 28 10.44 1.88 7.16
C GLY A 28 10.56 3.03 6.16
N GLN A 29 9.99 2.92 4.95
CA GLN A 29 10.06 3.94 3.90
C GLN A 29 8.71 4.58 3.59
N PHE A 30 7.62 3.93 3.95
CA PHE A 30 6.30 4.50 3.73
C PHE A 30 6.12 5.78 4.54
N SER A 31 5.51 6.78 3.91
CA SER A 31 5.13 8.03 4.58
C SER A 31 4.28 7.74 5.82
N ASP A 32 4.48 8.53 6.88
CA ASP A 32 3.66 8.44 8.09
C ASP A 32 2.17 8.72 7.83
N CYS A 33 1.84 9.47 6.78
CA CYS A 33 0.47 9.73 6.32
C CYS A 33 -0.13 8.56 5.51
N SER A 34 0.62 7.51 5.23
CA SER A 34 0.13 6.31 4.55
C SER A 34 -0.35 5.28 5.58
N HIS A 35 -1.64 4.98 5.59
CA HIS A 35 -2.26 4.07 6.56
C HIS A 35 -2.83 2.78 5.97
N GLY A 36 -3.08 2.74 4.65
CA GLY A 36 -3.70 1.59 4.00
C GLY A 36 -2.72 0.42 3.86
N PHE A 37 -3.21 -0.80 4.07
CA PHE A 37 -2.47 -2.06 3.84
C PHE A 37 -1.12 -2.17 4.57
N ARG A 38 -0.99 -1.50 5.72
CA ARG A 38 0.24 -1.52 6.51
C ARG A 38 0.03 -2.18 7.87
N PRO A 39 1.03 -2.90 8.41
CA PRO A 39 0.96 -3.45 9.75
C PRO A 39 0.77 -2.31 10.77
N GLN A 40 -0.05 -2.55 11.80
CA GLN A 40 -0.33 -1.60 12.88
C GLN A 40 -0.96 -0.26 12.45
N ARG A 41 -1.35 -0.10 11.19
CA ARG A 41 -2.10 1.07 10.68
C ARG A 41 -3.51 0.65 10.29
N SER A 42 -4.45 1.58 10.45
CA SER A 42 -5.87 1.36 10.14
C SER A 42 -6.59 2.66 9.80
N CYS A 43 -7.83 2.58 9.36
CA CYS A 43 -8.69 3.74 9.16
C CYS A 43 -8.79 4.62 10.41
N HIS A 44 -8.75 4.03 11.61
CA HIS A 44 -8.77 4.79 12.86
C HIS A 44 -7.50 5.63 13.04
N THR A 45 -6.33 5.05 12.74
CA THR A 45 -5.06 5.82 12.81
C THR A 45 -5.04 6.98 11.81
N ALA A 46 -5.67 6.82 10.64
CA ALA A 46 -5.81 7.90 9.65
C ALA A 46 -6.72 9.01 10.16
N MET A 47 -7.88 8.67 10.73
CA MET A 47 -8.81 9.64 11.29
C MET A 47 -8.20 10.41 12.47
N GLU A 48 -7.46 9.72 13.34
CA GLU A 48 -6.76 10.36 14.46
C GLU A 48 -5.67 11.32 13.99
N GLN A 49 -4.91 10.94 12.95
CA GLN A 49 -3.92 11.84 12.36
C GLN A 49 -4.56 13.08 11.74
N ILE A 50 -5.69 12.91 11.04
CA ILE A 50 -6.44 14.03 10.46
C ILE A 50 -6.96 14.96 11.56
N SER A 51 -7.59 14.40 12.61
CA SER A 51 -8.17 15.20 13.69
C SER A 51 -7.12 15.99 14.47
N LYS A 52 -5.90 15.46 14.61
CA LYS A 52 -4.78 16.16 15.27
C LYS A 52 -4.08 17.18 14.38
N SER A 53 -3.88 16.86 13.10
CA SER A 53 -2.98 17.63 12.22
C SER A 53 -3.69 18.68 11.38
N PHE A 54 -5.00 18.53 11.12
CA PHE A 54 -5.77 19.41 10.24
C PHE A 54 -6.76 20.30 11.01
N CYS A 55 -6.50 20.58 12.29
CA CYS A 55 -7.27 21.52 13.09
C CYS A 55 -7.31 22.91 12.42
N GLY A 56 -8.51 23.32 11.97
CA GLY A 56 -8.72 24.60 11.30
C GLY A 56 -8.73 24.55 9.77
N ALA A 57 -8.57 23.38 9.15
CA ALA A 57 -8.81 23.21 7.73
C ALA A 57 -10.28 23.48 7.39
N LYS A 58 -10.53 24.42 6.47
CA LYS A 58 -11.88 24.81 6.02
C LYS A 58 -12.39 23.98 4.84
N TRP A 59 -11.49 23.35 4.10
CA TRP A 59 -11.79 22.59 2.90
C TRP A 59 -10.86 21.39 2.79
N TYR A 60 -11.34 20.34 2.15
CA TYR A 60 -10.61 19.10 1.86
C TYR A 60 -10.76 18.79 0.37
N ILE A 61 -9.74 18.16 -0.22
CA ILE A 61 -9.80 17.65 -1.59
C ILE A 61 -9.89 16.13 -1.50
N GLU A 62 -10.98 15.59 -2.03
CA GLU A 62 -11.14 14.15 -2.19
C GLU A 62 -10.60 13.73 -3.56
N GLY A 63 -9.67 12.78 -3.56
CA GLY A 63 -9.10 12.20 -4.77
C GLY A 63 -9.21 10.68 -4.72
N VAL A 64 -9.77 10.09 -5.78
CA VAL A 64 -9.84 8.63 -5.94
C VAL A 64 -9.20 8.25 -7.25
N MET A 65 -8.26 7.30 -7.21
CA MET A 65 -7.66 6.75 -8.42
C MET A 65 -8.59 5.68 -9.03
N LYS A 66 -9.07 5.91 -10.24
CA LYS A 66 -9.88 4.93 -10.99
C LYS A 66 -9.02 3.75 -11.42
N GLY A 67 -9.47 2.53 -11.08
CA GLY A 67 -8.80 1.30 -11.51
C GLY A 67 -7.37 1.18 -10.98
N CYS A 68 -7.10 1.61 -9.74
CA CYS A 68 -5.76 1.63 -9.15
C CYS A 68 -4.99 0.31 -9.34
N PHE A 69 -5.65 -0.83 -9.14
CA PHE A 69 -5.04 -2.15 -9.35
C PHE A 69 -5.09 -2.65 -10.80
N ASP A 70 -6.09 -2.22 -11.56
CA ASP A 70 -6.34 -2.70 -12.92
C ASP A 70 -5.39 -2.04 -13.94
N ASN A 71 -4.84 -0.85 -13.60
CA ASN A 71 -4.01 -0.02 -14.47
C ASN A 71 -2.56 0.12 -13.98
N ILE A 72 -2.07 -0.77 -13.12
CA ILE A 72 -0.67 -0.73 -12.66
C ILE A 72 0.25 -1.09 -13.83
N ASN A 73 1.18 -0.20 -14.17
CA ASN A 73 2.22 -0.52 -15.14
C ASN A 73 3.24 -1.47 -14.49
N HIS A 74 3.28 -2.72 -14.98
CA HIS A 74 4.13 -3.76 -14.43
C HIS A 74 5.63 -3.44 -14.55
N ASP A 75 6.09 -2.81 -15.63
CA ASP A 75 7.50 -2.47 -15.80
C ASP A 75 7.97 -1.43 -14.77
N VAL A 76 7.13 -0.44 -14.51
CA VAL A 76 7.42 0.60 -13.50
C VAL A 76 7.43 -0.02 -12.11
N MET A 77 6.44 -0.85 -11.79
CA MET A 77 6.35 -1.53 -10.50
C MET A 77 7.56 -2.43 -10.25
N MET A 78 7.94 -3.25 -11.23
CA MET A 78 9.09 -4.15 -11.11
C MET A 78 10.40 -3.38 -10.95
N LYS A 79 10.62 -2.31 -11.71
CA LYS A 79 11.81 -1.44 -11.55
C LYS A 79 11.90 -0.81 -10.15
N MET A 80 10.76 -0.39 -9.58
CA MET A 80 10.73 0.11 -8.20
C MET A 80 11.13 -0.99 -7.20
N CYS A 81 10.58 -2.20 -7.38
CA CYS A 81 10.93 -3.36 -6.57
C CYS A 81 12.42 -3.71 -6.65
N GLU A 82 12.95 -3.86 -7.85
CA GLU A 82 14.35 -4.20 -8.10
C GLU A 82 15.30 -3.18 -7.48
N LYS A 83 15.05 -1.88 -7.73
CA LYS A 83 15.87 -0.81 -7.17
C LYS A 83 15.95 -0.92 -5.65
N ARG A 84 14.82 -1.12 -4.99
CA ARG A 84 14.79 -1.13 -3.53
C ARG A 84 15.39 -2.39 -2.94
N ILE A 85 15.11 -3.55 -3.52
CA ILE A 85 15.67 -4.82 -3.06
C ILE A 85 17.19 -4.82 -3.20
N ALA A 86 17.74 -4.18 -4.24
CA ALA A 86 19.19 -4.04 -4.41
C ALA A 86 19.86 -3.08 -3.42
N GLU A 87 19.11 -2.19 -2.78
CA GLU A 87 19.59 -1.22 -1.78
C GLU A 87 19.52 -1.74 -0.34
N CYS A 88 18.88 -2.90 -0.12
CA CYS A 88 18.76 -3.57 1.18
C CYS A 88 19.87 -4.60 1.39
#